data_AF-A0A966I8G5-F1
#
_entry.id   AF-A0A966I8G5-F1
#
_cell.length_a   1.000
_cell.length_b   1.000
_cell.length_c   1.000
_cell.angle_alpha   90.00
_cell.angle_beta   90.00
_cell.angle_gamma   90.00
#
_symmetry.space_group_name_H-M   'P 1'
#
loop_
_entity.id
_entity.type
_entity.pdbx_description
1 polymer ?
#
loop_
_entity_poly.entity_id
_entity_poly.type
_entity_poly.pdbx_seq_one_letter_code
_entity_poly.pdbx_strand_id
1 'polypeptide(L)' 'THHTDVTIVTGSIDEKLNESGYIVPGLGDAGDRIFATV' A
#
# COMPACT_ATOMS: atom_id res chain seq x y z
N THR A 1 -1.53 -17.05 11.99
CA THR A 1 -2.67 -16.15 11.71
C THR A 1 -2.82 -15.22 12.88
N HIS A 2 -2.09 -14.10 12.85
CA HIS A 2 -2.15 -13.13 13.95
C HIS A 2 -3.33 -12.19 13.67
N HIS A 3 -4.19 -11.98 14.69
CA HIS A 3 -5.31 -11.02 14.72
C HIS A 3 -6.48 -11.28 13.75
N THR A 4 -7.14 -12.44 13.85
CA THR A 4 -8.37 -12.73 13.10
C THR A 4 -9.59 -11.94 13.56
N ASP A 5 -9.51 -11.30 14.72
CA ASP A 5 -10.50 -10.40 15.31
C ASP A 5 -10.53 -9.00 14.67
N VAL A 6 -9.52 -8.67 13.86
CA VAL A 6 -9.42 -7.37 13.20
C VAL A 6 -10.04 -7.42 11.80
N THR A 7 -10.97 -6.49 11.55
CA THR A 7 -11.51 -6.28 10.20
C THR A 7 -10.62 -5.31 9.44
N ILE A 8 -10.14 -5.73 8.26
CA ILE A 8 -9.35 -4.88 7.35
C ILE A 8 -10.31 -4.26 6.33
N VAL A 9 -10.24 -2.94 6.20
CA VAL A 9 -10.98 -2.18 5.18
C VAL A 9 -9.96 -1.48 4.29
N THR A 10 -10.09 -1.67 2.97
CA THR A 10 -9.22 -1.04 1.96
C THR A 10 -10.06 -0.50 0.81
N GLY A 11 -9.56 0.52 0.11
CA GLY A 11 -10.19 1.06 -1.10
C GLY A 11 -9.99 0.16 -2.32
N SER A 12 -8.87 -0.55 -2.39
CA SER A 12 -8.52 -1.51 -3.46
C SER A 12 -7.63 -2.63 -2.94
N ILE A 13 -7.64 -3.77 -3.65
CA ILE A 13 -6.65 -4.84 -3.51
C ILE A 13 -5.87 -4.89 -4.82
N ASP A 14 -4.58 -4.59 -4.76
CA ASP A 14 -3.66 -4.58 -5.89
C ASP A 14 -2.98 -5.95 -6.10
N GLU A 15 -2.30 -6.11 -7.23
CA GLU A 15 -1.86 -7.43 -7.72
C GLU A 15 -0.69 -8.02 -6.93
N LYS A 16 0.32 -7.20 -6.64
CA LYS A 16 1.59 -7.66 -6.06
C LYS A 16 2.43 -6.52 -5.51
N LEU A 17 3.55 -6.89 -4.89
CA LEU A 17 4.68 -6.00 -4.67
C LEU A 17 5.72 -6.17 -5.80
N ASN A 18 6.44 -5.10 -6.12
CA ASN A 18 7.66 -5.18 -6.93
C ASN A 18 8.90 -5.50 -6.07
N GLU A 19 10.07 -5.63 -6.70
CA GLU A 19 11.34 -5.97 -6.03
C GLU A 19 11.78 -4.93 -4.98
N SER A 20 11.32 -3.68 -5.11
CA SER A 20 11.59 -2.61 -4.15
C SER A 20 10.51 -2.49 -3.07
N GLY A 21 9.51 -3.38 -3.05
CA GLY A 21 8.45 -3.40 -2.04
C GLY A 21 7.30 -2.43 -2.28
N TYR A 22 7.21 -1.78 -3.45
CA TYR A 22 6.05 -0.97 -3.81
C TYR A 22 4.90 -1.83 -4.29
N ILE A 23 3.68 -1.44 -3.94
CA ILE A 23 2.43 -2.03 -4.44
C ILE A 23 2.29 -1.74 -5.94
N VAL A 24 1.89 -2.74 -6.73
CA VAL A 24 1.69 -2.65 -8.18
C VAL A 24 0.26 -3.07 -8.55
N PRO A 25 -0.50 -2.25 -9.32
CA PRO A 25 -0.12 -0.94 -9.86
C PRO A 25 0.09 0.13 -8.79
N GLY A 26 -0.65 0.09 -7.68
CA GLY A 26 -0.43 0.93 -6.51
C GLY A 26 -0.37 2.44 -6.79
N LEU A 27 0.32 3.18 -5.94
CA LEU A 27 0.29 4.65 -5.97
C LEU A 27 1.66 5.34 -5.88
N GLY A 28 2.75 4.56 -5.82
CA GLY A 28 4.11 5.07 -5.56
C GLY A 28 4.34 5.42 -4.09
N ASP A 29 5.20 6.39 -3.82
CA ASP A 29 5.39 6.93 -2.47
C ASP A 29 4.20 7.83 -2.08
N ALA A 30 3.42 7.39 -1.10
CA ALA A 30 2.25 8.12 -0.62
C ALA A 30 2.64 9.44 0.06
N GLY A 31 3.74 9.45 0.81
CA GLY A 31 4.21 10.60 1.56
C GLY A 31 4.65 11.72 0.62
N ASP A 32 5.54 11.41 -0.31
CA ASP A 32 6.04 12.40 -1.27
C ASP A 32 4.92 13.00 -2.12
N ARG A 33 3.94 12.19 -2.51
CA ARG A 33 2.77 12.67 -3.26
C ARG A 33 1.88 13.61 -2.47
N ILE A 34 1.72 13.38 -1.16
CA ILE A 34 0.85 14.19 -0.31
C ILE A 34 1.56 15.47 0.13
N PHE A 35 2.84 15.39 0.49
CA PHE A 35 3.60 16.49 1.09
C PHE A 35 4.51 17.24 0.12
N ALA A 36 4.53 16.83 -1.15
CA ALA A 36 5.38 17.42 -2.19
C ALA A 36 6.87 17.46 -1.81
N THR A 37 7.36 16.33 -1.27
CA THR A 37 8.76 16.10 -0.86
C THR A 37 9.52 15.22 -1.85
N VAL A 38 10.86 15.22 -1.76
CA VAL A 38 11.80 14.32 -2.45
C VAL A 38 13.04 14.05 -1.59
#